data_AF-A0A2G8HWT2-F1
#
_entry.id   AF-A0A2G8HWT2-F1
#
_cell.length_a   1.000
_cell.length_b   1.000
_cell.length_c   1.000
_cell.angle_alpha   90.00
_cell.angle_beta   90.00
_cell.angle_gamma   90.00
#
_symmetry.space_group_name_H-M   'P 1'
#
loop_
_entity.id
_entity.type
_entity.pdbx_description
1 polymer ?
#
loop_
_entity_poly.entity_id
_entity_poly.type
_entity_poly.pdbx_seq_one_letter_code
_entity_poly.pdbx_strand_id
1 'polypeptide(L)'
;MKKVFYLTLSLLIVSGCTALTSSQRELASVHDTRNCRDTINNFMSANPTKSGPIITGASSLGNKIPNFENFRSDMLLKRPSIDNFVKRFSVEHPDRKPTNLEVLNFFERASEDLAGHIRSAKGIDERLDFYLELSAAEIELAPSKLQKVAAYKSNAEFTALMKQTYDARTEDSAQIFNSLGWTNYKGHLGELDVLLRLENLQAQGVYLARRELLDPKAQAINDLFSSKLEEKIAEVTLQNIESYKEKYPHIFKVSENMSNEEILKRGKVFLETKEFDLVIKKNNKYSLVEVKNYKNPIGMRDASEGNGHKKTILDQQLETIEILHFLGVENEFFPTVAFLRGVTPEARAVFESKGISVLAEVID
;
A
#
# COMPACT_ATOMS: atom_id res chain seq x y z
N MET A 1 76.44 41.14 -18.34
CA MET A 1 76.00 40.27 -17.23
C MET A 1 74.72 40.86 -16.67
N LYS A 2 73.51 40.29 -16.72
CA LYS A 2 73.00 38.96 -17.02
C LYS A 2 71.89 39.10 -18.08
N LYS A 3 72.30 38.91 -19.32
CA LYS A 3 71.51 38.33 -20.41
C LYS A 3 71.08 36.92 -19.98
N VAL A 4 69.95 36.43 -20.50
CA VAL A 4 69.72 35.00 -20.74
C VAL A 4 69.53 34.19 -19.46
N PHE A 5 68.29 34.00 -18.98
CA PHE A 5 67.89 32.72 -18.36
C PHE A 5 66.38 32.54 -18.14
N TYR A 6 65.56 33.59 -18.20
CA TYR A 6 64.10 33.45 -18.01
C TYR A 6 63.29 33.40 -19.32
N LEU A 7 63.95 33.39 -20.48
CA LEU A 7 63.33 33.29 -21.81
C LEU A 7 63.57 31.93 -22.49
N THR A 8 63.88 30.89 -21.70
CA THR A 8 64.14 29.51 -22.17
C THR A 8 63.43 28.49 -21.28
N LEU A 9 62.20 28.79 -20.86
CA LEU A 9 61.27 27.80 -20.30
C LEU A 9 59.87 27.88 -20.96
N SER A 10 59.77 28.57 -22.10
CA SER A 10 58.51 28.81 -22.81
C SER A 10 58.47 28.23 -24.23
N LEU A 11 59.56 27.63 -24.73
CA LEU A 11 59.60 26.99 -26.06
C LEU A 11 60.58 25.81 -26.03
N LEU A 12 60.17 24.66 -26.57
CA LEU A 12 60.66 23.28 -26.36
C LEU A 12 59.94 22.66 -25.15
N ILE A 13 58.77 22.06 -25.26
CA ILE A 13 58.48 20.89 -26.10
C ILE A 13 57.00 20.96 -26.54
N VAL A 14 56.75 21.58 -27.70
CA VAL A 14 55.65 21.23 -28.60
C VAL A 14 56.33 20.68 -29.85
N SER A 15 56.50 19.36 -29.91
CA SER A 15 56.61 18.49 -31.09
C SER A 15 57.41 17.24 -30.73
N GLY A 16 56.73 16.09 -30.67
CA GLY A 16 57.35 14.80 -30.42
C GLY A 16 56.37 13.79 -29.87
N CYS A 17 55.37 13.39 -30.67
CA CYS A 17 54.61 12.18 -30.44
C CYS A 17 55.51 10.94 -30.42
N THR A 18 55.00 9.88 -29.77
CA THR A 18 55.49 8.50 -29.66
C THR A 18 56.49 8.30 -28.51
N ALA A 19 56.28 7.42 -27.52
CA ALA A 19 55.48 6.20 -27.47
C ALA A 19 55.11 5.78 -26.02
N LEU A 20 53.89 5.24 -25.87
CA LEU A 20 53.48 4.10 -25.03
C LEU A 20 53.95 4.08 -23.55
N THR A 21 53.10 4.34 -22.56
CA THR A 21 52.00 3.44 -22.14
C THR A 21 51.10 4.17 -21.13
N SER A 22 50.11 4.92 -21.60
CA SER A 22 48.94 5.20 -20.77
C SER A 22 48.03 3.99 -20.87
N SER A 23 47.74 3.35 -19.73
CA SER A 23 46.58 2.46 -19.60
C SER A 23 45.34 3.27 -19.97
N GLN A 24 44.96 3.21 -21.24
CA GLN A 24 43.62 3.59 -21.67
C GLN A 24 42.72 2.55 -21.04
N ARG A 25 41.96 2.95 -20.00
CA ARG A 25 40.62 2.39 -19.85
C ARG A 25 39.88 2.82 -21.11
N GLU A 26 39.77 1.91 -22.06
CA GLU A 26 38.81 2.04 -23.13
C GLU A 26 37.44 2.27 -22.47
N LEU A 27 36.83 3.41 -22.78
CA LEU A 27 35.39 3.54 -22.61
C LEU A 27 34.78 2.43 -23.47
N ALA A 28 34.07 1.52 -22.81
CA ALA A 28 33.29 0.52 -23.51
C ALA A 28 32.38 1.23 -24.51
N SER A 29 32.72 1.07 -25.79
CA SER A 29 31.99 1.50 -26.99
C SER A 29 31.83 3.01 -27.23
N VAL A 30 32.71 3.55 -28.08
CA VAL A 30 32.50 4.80 -28.85
C VAL A 30 31.57 4.56 -30.07
N HIS A 31 30.93 3.38 -30.14
CA HIS A 31 29.97 2.99 -31.16
C HIS A 31 28.60 2.57 -30.63
N ASP A 32 28.33 2.74 -29.34
CA ASP A 32 26.99 2.51 -28.80
C ASP A 32 26.30 3.85 -28.55
N THR A 33 25.64 4.36 -29.60
CA THR A 33 24.72 5.50 -29.51
C THR A 33 23.43 5.14 -28.78
N ARG A 34 23.47 4.25 -27.79
CA ARG A 34 22.50 4.22 -26.69
C ARG A 34 22.82 5.43 -25.81
N ASN A 35 22.32 6.57 -26.30
CA ASN A 35 22.34 7.89 -25.72
C ASN A 35 22.36 7.80 -24.19
N CYS A 36 23.33 8.44 -23.51
CA CYS A 36 23.24 8.64 -22.06
C CYS A 36 21.88 9.28 -21.68
N ARG A 37 21.29 10.05 -22.60
CA ARG A 37 19.92 10.57 -22.49
C ARG A 37 18.86 9.48 -22.50
N ASP A 38 19.01 8.41 -23.26
CA ASP A 38 18.10 7.26 -23.32
C ASP A 38 18.35 6.31 -22.16
N THR A 39 19.58 6.19 -21.65
CA THR A 39 19.86 5.47 -20.40
C THR A 39 19.32 6.23 -19.19
N ILE A 40 19.47 7.55 -19.15
CA ILE A 40 18.90 8.40 -18.09
C ILE A 40 17.39 8.47 -18.24
N ASN A 41 16.85 8.62 -19.45
CA ASN A 41 15.42 8.57 -19.68
C ASN A 41 14.87 7.19 -19.37
N ASN A 42 15.56 6.08 -19.70
CA ASN A 42 15.17 4.73 -19.28
C ASN A 42 15.37 4.50 -17.78
N PHE A 43 16.28 5.19 -17.11
CA PHE A 43 16.43 5.16 -15.65
C PHE A 43 15.38 6.03 -14.93
N MET A 44 14.89 7.08 -15.60
CA MET A 44 13.85 8.00 -15.13
C MET A 44 12.44 7.51 -15.52
N SER A 45 12.31 6.75 -16.62
CA SER A 45 11.08 6.19 -17.16
C SER A 45 10.85 4.75 -16.73
N ALA A 46 11.92 3.97 -16.49
CA ALA A 46 11.83 2.85 -15.58
C ALA A 46 11.51 3.45 -14.22
N ASN A 47 10.34 3.11 -13.70
CA ASN A 47 9.91 3.36 -12.33
C ASN A 47 11.13 3.34 -11.41
N PRO A 48 11.27 4.25 -10.44
CA PRO A 48 12.41 4.20 -9.52
C PRO A 48 12.32 2.92 -8.70
N THR A 49 12.79 1.82 -9.28
CA THR A 49 12.81 0.41 -8.85
C THR A 49 13.88 0.24 -7.79
N LYS A 50 13.92 1.19 -6.84
CA LYS A 50 14.49 0.91 -5.53
C LYS A 50 13.36 0.42 -4.67
N SER A 51 13.12 -0.88 -4.79
CA SER A 51 12.59 -1.67 -3.68
C SER A 51 13.50 -1.52 -2.48
N GLY A 52 12.94 -1.69 -1.29
CA GLY A 52 13.71 -1.45 -0.08
C GLY A 52 12.92 -1.77 1.17
N PRO A 53 13.57 -1.59 2.32
CA PRO A 53 12.86 -1.73 3.57
C PRO A 53 11.77 -0.65 3.68
N ILE A 54 10.65 -0.97 4.32
CA ILE A 54 9.78 0.09 4.84
C ILE A 54 10.61 0.74 5.96
N ILE A 55 10.89 2.03 5.86
CA ILE A 55 11.68 2.76 6.87
C ILE A 55 11.00 4.08 7.18
N THR A 56 11.12 4.52 8.42
CA THR A 56 10.69 5.85 8.85
C THR A 56 11.62 6.88 8.22
N GLY A 57 11.20 7.47 7.10
CA GLY A 57 12.04 8.45 6.41
C GLY A 57 12.04 9.81 7.11
N ALA A 58 13.05 10.63 6.81
CA ALA A 58 13.32 11.90 7.47
C ALA A 58 12.13 12.87 7.41
N SER A 59 11.40 12.88 6.29
CA SER A 59 10.22 13.74 6.08
C SER A 59 8.87 13.04 6.32
N SER A 60 8.89 11.85 6.93
CA SER A 60 7.66 11.11 7.25
C SER A 60 6.84 11.77 8.36
N LEU A 61 5.56 11.41 8.44
CA LEU A 61 4.68 11.89 9.51
C LEU A 61 5.04 11.29 10.88
N GLY A 62 5.56 10.06 10.90
CA GLY A 62 5.99 9.35 12.10
C GLY A 62 7.11 10.09 12.83
N ASN A 63 8.03 10.75 12.12
CA ASN A 63 9.08 11.55 12.76
C ASN A 63 8.57 12.76 13.55
N LYS A 64 7.30 13.17 13.35
CA LYS A 64 6.68 14.23 14.13
C LYS A 64 6.14 13.72 15.48
N ILE A 65 5.98 12.40 15.62
CA ILE A 65 5.48 11.76 16.84
C ILE A 65 6.65 11.53 17.81
N PRO A 66 6.63 12.08 19.03
CA PRO A 66 7.63 11.81 20.05
C PRO A 66 7.69 10.31 20.37
N ASN A 67 8.90 9.75 20.42
CA ASN A 67 9.12 8.31 20.64
C ASN A 67 8.29 7.41 19.69
N PHE A 68 8.27 7.77 18.41
CA PHE A 68 7.46 7.11 17.38
C PHE A 68 7.48 5.59 17.42
N GLU A 69 8.66 4.96 17.57
CA GLU A 69 8.75 3.49 17.59
C GLU A 69 8.00 2.86 18.77
N ASN A 70 7.99 3.51 19.95
CA ASN A 70 7.19 3.03 21.09
C ASN A 70 5.69 3.20 20.80
N PHE A 71 5.29 4.38 20.31
CA PHE A 71 3.91 4.64 19.91
C PHE A 71 3.41 3.61 18.89
N ARG A 72 4.22 3.34 17.85
CA ARG A 72 3.94 2.38 16.78
C ARG A 72 3.84 0.97 17.33
N SER A 73 4.80 0.54 18.15
CA SER A 73 4.80 -0.79 18.78
C SER A 73 3.54 -0.99 19.62
N ASP A 74 3.20 -0.02 20.47
CA ASP A 74 2.02 -0.08 21.34
C ASP A 74 0.72 -0.11 20.52
N MET A 75 0.63 0.68 19.44
CA MET A 75 -0.50 0.67 18.53
C MET A 75 -0.72 -0.73 17.91
N LEU A 76 0.35 -1.36 17.42
CA LEU A 76 0.28 -2.69 16.81
C LEU A 76 -0.02 -3.80 17.84
N LEU A 77 0.46 -3.65 19.08
CA LEU A 77 0.19 -4.57 20.19
C LEU A 77 -1.25 -4.45 20.71
N LYS A 78 -1.82 -3.25 20.72
CA LYS A 78 -3.21 -2.97 21.12
C LYS A 78 -4.25 -3.51 20.14
N ARG A 79 -3.85 -4.04 18.97
CA ARG A 79 -4.76 -4.60 17.97
C ARG A 79 -5.75 -5.60 18.60
N PRO A 80 -7.07 -5.31 18.56
CA PRO A 80 -8.08 -6.20 19.13
C PRO A 80 -8.06 -7.59 18.52
N SER A 81 -8.16 -8.61 19.37
CA SER A 81 -8.25 -10.02 18.98
C SER A 81 -8.94 -10.81 20.08
N ILE A 82 -10.11 -11.41 19.77
CA ILE A 82 -10.82 -12.30 20.70
C ILE A 82 -9.93 -13.46 21.12
N ASP A 83 -9.24 -14.10 20.18
CA ASP A 83 -8.37 -15.24 20.52
C ASP A 83 -7.30 -14.87 21.55
N ASN A 84 -6.67 -13.70 21.40
CA ASN A 84 -5.70 -13.21 22.36
C ASN A 84 -6.35 -12.80 23.69
N PHE A 85 -7.53 -12.19 23.64
CA PHE A 85 -8.31 -11.88 24.84
C PHE A 85 -8.64 -13.14 25.63
N VAL A 86 -9.22 -14.16 24.99
CA VAL A 86 -9.57 -15.44 25.64
C VAL A 86 -8.33 -16.12 26.22
N LYS A 87 -7.22 -16.13 25.48
CA LYS A 87 -5.94 -16.69 25.99
C LYS A 87 -5.45 -15.96 27.23
N ARG A 88 -5.40 -14.63 27.21
CA ARG A 88 -4.99 -13.82 28.36
C ARG A 88 -5.93 -14.02 29.53
N PHE A 89 -7.23 -14.03 29.27
CA PHE A 89 -8.25 -14.26 30.28
C PHE A 89 -8.08 -15.59 30.99
N SER A 90 -7.76 -16.67 30.27
CA SER A 90 -7.49 -17.98 30.89
C SER A 90 -6.21 -18.01 31.72
N VAL A 91 -5.24 -17.11 31.46
CA VAL A 91 -4.05 -16.95 32.32
C VAL A 91 -4.41 -16.16 33.59
N GLU A 92 -5.21 -15.10 33.46
CA GLU A 92 -5.66 -14.25 34.57
C GLU A 92 -6.73 -14.95 35.44
N HIS A 93 -7.48 -15.89 34.87
CA HIS A 93 -8.55 -16.66 35.50
C HIS A 93 -8.47 -18.16 35.12
N PRO A 94 -7.58 -18.94 35.77
CA PRO A 94 -7.32 -20.34 35.39
C PRO A 94 -8.54 -21.26 35.40
N ASP A 95 -9.51 -20.99 36.28
CA ASP A 95 -10.65 -21.89 36.53
C ASP A 95 -11.87 -21.61 35.67
N ARG A 96 -11.84 -20.59 34.80
CA ARG A 96 -13.00 -20.26 33.96
C ARG A 96 -12.62 -19.64 32.62
N LYS A 97 -13.54 -19.79 31.67
CA LYS A 97 -13.53 -19.07 30.39
C LYS A 97 -14.32 -17.77 30.53
N PRO A 98 -14.07 -16.77 29.65
CA PRO A 98 -14.88 -15.57 29.63
C PRO A 98 -16.30 -15.89 29.20
N THR A 99 -17.25 -15.09 29.67
CA THR A 99 -18.65 -15.11 29.22
C THR A 99 -18.82 -14.35 27.91
N ASN A 100 -19.94 -14.57 27.22
CA ASN A 100 -20.33 -13.77 26.04
C ASN A 100 -20.35 -12.27 26.36
N LEU A 101 -20.82 -11.88 27.55
CA LEU A 101 -20.81 -10.49 28.01
C LEU A 101 -19.39 -9.92 28.16
N GLU A 102 -18.45 -10.68 28.72
CA GLU A 102 -17.06 -10.25 28.90
C GLU A 102 -16.36 -10.07 27.55
N VAL A 103 -16.61 -10.97 26.59
CA VAL A 103 -16.08 -10.85 25.22
C VAL A 103 -16.70 -9.66 24.50
N LEU A 104 -18.01 -9.41 24.68
CA LEU A 104 -18.70 -8.25 24.10
C LEU A 104 -18.19 -6.92 24.67
N ASN A 105 -17.94 -6.86 25.99
CA ASN A 105 -17.33 -5.71 26.64
C ASN A 105 -15.88 -5.48 26.18
N PHE A 106 -15.11 -6.55 25.97
CA PHE A 106 -13.79 -6.46 25.37
C PHE A 106 -13.86 -5.87 23.96
N PHE A 107 -14.77 -6.36 23.11
CA PHE A 107 -14.92 -5.89 21.73
C PHE A 107 -15.14 -4.37 21.67
N GLU A 108 -16.04 -3.83 22.50
CA GLU A 108 -16.30 -2.40 22.57
C GLU A 108 -15.10 -1.60 23.07
N ARG A 109 -14.56 -1.97 24.24
CA ARG A 109 -13.47 -1.22 24.89
C ARG A 109 -12.17 -1.26 24.12
N ALA A 110 -11.87 -2.38 23.45
CA ALA A 110 -10.61 -2.53 22.73
C ALA A 110 -10.56 -1.65 21.48
N SER A 111 -11.70 -1.41 20.80
CA SER A 111 -11.78 -0.44 19.70
C SER A 111 -11.52 0.98 20.20
N GLU A 112 -12.16 1.37 21.31
CA GLU A 112 -12.02 2.69 21.91
C GLU A 112 -10.60 2.94 22.42
N ASP A 113 -9.99 1.98 23.12
CA ASP A 113 -8.61 2.07 23.61
C ASP A 113 -7.60 2.22 22.45
N LEU A 114 -7.78 1.47 21.37
CA LEU A 114 -6.91 1.58 20.20
C LEU A 114 -7.10 2.93 19.49
N ALA A 115 -8.33 3.39 19.27
CA ALA A 115 -8.61 4.68 18.66
C ALA A 115 -8.07 5.84 19.53
N GLY A 116 -8.23 5.75 20.85
CA GLY A 116 -7.66 6.70 21.81
C GLY A 116 -6.14 6.73 21.76
N HIS A 117 -5.49 5.56 21.64
CA HIS A 117 -4.04 5.48 21.43
C HIS A 117 -3.62 6.19 20.15
N ILE A 118 -4.28 5.92 19.01
CA ILE A 118 -3.97 6.59 17.74
C ILE A 118 -4.10 8.11 17.88
N ARG A 119 -5.20 8.59 18.48
CA ARG A 119 -5.43 10.04 18.68
C ARG A 119 -4.48 10.69 19.68
N SER A 120 -3.81 9.91 20.56
CA SER A 120 -2.86 10.46 21.53
C SER A 120 -1.65 11.14 20.89
N ALA A 121 -1.34 10.81 19.63
CA ALA A 121 -0.26 11.42 18.87
C ALA A 121 -0.66 12.72 18.13
N LYS A 122 -1.91 13.17 18.27
CA LYS A 122 -2.40 14.43 17.67
C LYS A 122 -1.91 15.67 18.42
N GLY A 123 -2.09 16.84 17.82
CA GLY A 123 -1.82 18.15 18.40
C GLY A 123 -0.45 18.72 18.03
N ILE A 124 0.26 18.07 17.11
CA ILE A 124 1.62 18.46 16.71
C ILE A 124 1.63 19.08 15.31
N ASP A 125 0.85 18.52 14.39
CA ASP A 125 0.87 18.90 12.98
C ASP A 125 -0.48 18.58 12.34
N GLU A 126 -1.09 19.55 11.66
CA GLU A 126 -2.45 19.42 11.10
C GLU A 126 -2.57 18.25 10.12
N ARG A 127 -1.52 17.99 9.33
CA ARG A 127 -1.50 16.89 8.35
C ARG A 127 -1.47 15.54 9.05
N LEU A 128 -0.62 15.40 10.07
CA LEU A 128 -0.58 14.21 10.92
C LEU A 128 -1.93 14.01 11.62
N ASP A 129 -2.46 15.06 12.25
CA ASP A 129 -3.71 15.02 13.01
C ASP A 129 -4.89 14.56 12.16
N PHE A 130 -4.95 15.02 10.92
CA PHE A 130 -5.95 14.59 9.94
C PHE A 130 -5.88 13.07 9.68
N TYR A 131 -4.70 12.51 9.40
CA TYR A 131 -4.58 11.08 9.11
C TYR A 131 -4.76 10.19 10.34
N LEU A 132 -4.33 10.66 11.52
CA LEU A 132 -4.61 9.98 12.78
C LEU A 132 -6.11 9.93 13.06
N GLU A 133 -6.84 11.02 12.78
CA GLU A 133 -8.29 11.05 12.96
C GLU A 133 -9.01 10.13 11.98
N LEU A 134 -8.68 10.19 10.68
CA LEU A 134 -9.24 9.28 9.69
C LEU A 134 -9.02 7.81 10.07
N SER A 135 -7.80 7.48 10.47
CA SER A 135 -7.45 6.11 10.85
C SER A 135 -8.13 5.68 12.14
N ALA A 136 -8.29 6.58 13.12
CA ALA A 136 -9.03 6.28 14.34
C ALA A 136 -10.52 6.04 14.06
N ALA A 137 -11.14 6.83 13.18
CA ALA A 137 -12.54 6.67 12.80
C ALA A 137 -12.84 5.32 12.12
N GLU A 138 -11.91 4.80 11.31
CA GLU A 138 -12.01 3.45 10.71
C GLU A 138 -11.90 2.31 11.74
N ILE A 139 -11.26 2.57 12.88
CA ILE A 139 -11.08 1.61 13.97
C ILE A 139 -12.30 1.60 14.90
N GLU A 140 -12.92 2.75 15.08
CA GLU A 140 -14.08 2.92 15.95
C GLU A 140 -15.29 2.10 15.50
N LEU A 141 -16.12 1.73 16.48
CA LEU A 141 -17.39 1.09 16.19
C LEU A 141 -18.38 2.15 15.72
N ALA A 142 -18.86 2.01 14.49
CA ALA A 142 -19.93 2.85 13.95
C ALA A 142 -21.15 2.88 14.90
N PRO A 143 -21.93 3.98 14.94
CA PRO A 143 -23.07 4.13 15.84
C PRO A 143 -24.08 2.97 15.78
N SER A 144 -24.31 2.42 14.58
CA SER A 144 -25.18 1.25 14.39
C SER A 144 -24.65 -0.02 15.06
N LYS A 145 -23.32 -0.22 15.11
CA LYS A 145 -22.70 -1.32 15.84
C LYS A 145 -22.80 -1.12 17.34
N LEU A 146 -22.57 0.10 17.84
CA LEU A 146 -22.73 0.42 19.26
C LEU A 146 -24.17 0.18 19.74
N GLN A 147 -25.16 0.56 18.93
CA GLN A 147 -26.58 0.26 19.21
C GLN A 147 -26.86 -1.24 19.29
N LYS A 148 -26.29 -2.04 18.37
CA LYS A 148 -26.41 -3.51 18.42
C LYS A 148 -25.77 -4.09 19.69
N VAL A 149 -24.56 -3.63 20.03
CA VAL A 149 -23.86 -4.02 21.27
C VAL A 149 -24.73 -3.70 22.49
N ALA A 150 -25.29 -2.50 22.56
CA ALA A 150 -26.18 -2.10 23.64
C ALA A 150 -27.42 -3.00 23.72
N ALA A 151 -28.06 -3.30 22.58
CA ALA A 151 -29.22 -4.18 22.50
C ALA A 151 -28.93 -5.60 23.01
N TYR A 152 -27.76 -6.18 22.67
CA TYR A 152 -27.34 -7.47 23.20
C TYR A 152 -27.16 -7.47 24.72
N LYS A 153 -26.71 -6.34 25.30
CA LYS A 153 -26.50 -6.21 26.74
C LYS A 153 -27.80 -5.96 27.51
N SER A 154 -28.79 -5.30 26.91
CA SER A 154 -29.99 -4.83 27.61
C SER A 154 -31.26 -5.63 27.33
N ASN A 155 -31.35 -6.37 26.22
CA ASN A 155 -32.55 -7.15 25.90
C ASN A 155 -32.65 -8.40 26.79
N ALA A 156 -33.81 -8.58 27.43
CA ALA A 156 -34.12 -9.72 28.29
C ALA A 156 -33.91 -11.07 27.58
N GLU A 157 -34.20 -11.15 26.28
CA GLU A 157 -34.04 -12.35 25.46
C GLU A 157 -32.59 -12.86 25.42
N PHE A 158 -31.61 -11.95 25.45
CA PHE A 158 -30.19 -12.31 25.40
C PHE A 158 -29.55 -12.44 26.78
N THR A 159 -30.27 -12.13 27.87
CA THR A 159 -29.68 -12.10 29.22
C THR A 159 -29.09 -13.45 29.64
N ALA A 160 -29.79 -14.54 29.36
CA ALA A 160 -29.27 -15.89 29.65
C ALA A 160 -28.03 -16.19 28.82
N LEU A 161 -28.08 -15.90 27.51
CA LEU A 161 -27.00 -16.14 26.57
C LEU A 161 -25.74 -15.33 26.90
N MET A 162 -25.88 -14.07 27.33
CA MET A 162 -24.76 -13.21 27.73
C MET A 162 -24.00 -13.73 28.94
N LYS A 163 -24.67 -14.49 29.82
CA LYS A 163 -24.05 -15.13 31.00
C LYS A 163 -23.42 -16.47 30.70
N GLN A 164 -23.67 -17.06 29.52
CA GLN A 164 -23.03 -18.31 29.13
C GLN A 164 -21.54 -18.10 28.84
N THR A 165 -20.78 -19.17 29.04
CA THR A 165 -19.37 -19.26 28.64
C THR A 165 -19.24 -19.05 27.14
N TYR A 166 -18.33 -18.17 26.74
CA TYR A 166 -17.99 -17.95 25.34
C TYR A 166 -17.33 -19.20 24.74
N ASP A 167 -17.84 -19.62 23.58
CA ASP A 167 -17.21 -20.61 22.72
C ASP A 167 -17.42 -20.22 21.26
N ALA A 168 -16.34 -19.90 20.55
CA ALA A 168 -16.37 -19.52 19.13
C ALA A 168 -16.96 -20.61 18.21
N ARG A 169 -17.06 -21.86 18.69
CA ARG A 169 -17.59 -23.00 17.93
C ARG A 169 -19.08 -23.23 18.14
N THR A 170 -19.70 -22.59 19.15
CA THR A 170 -21.14 -22.72 19.38
C THR A 170 -21.91 -21.72 18.54
N GLU A 171 -23.05 -22.15 18.01
CA GLU A 171 -23.90 -21.32 17.13
C GLU A 171 -24.30 -20.01 17.80
N ASP A 172 -24.74 -20.06 19.06
CA ASP A 172 -25.22 -18.89 19.79
C ASP A 172 -24.14 -17.81 19.96
N SER A 173 -22.92 -18.20 20.38
CA SER A 173 -21.81 -17.23 20.51
C SER A 173 -21.38 -16.71 19.14
N ALA A 174 -21.22 -17.61 18.17
CA ALA A 174 -20.80 -17.24 16.82
C ALA A 174 -21.78 -16.24 16.18
N GLN A 175 -23.10 -16.46 16.33
CA GLN A 175 -24.13 -15.60 15.78
C GLN A 175 -24.01 -14.15 16.28
N ILE A 176 -23.83 -13.96 17.60
CA ILE A 176 -23.65 -12.62 18.17
C ILE A 176 -22.47 -11.91 17.53
N PHE A 177 -21.27 -12.51 17.59
CA PHE A 177 -20.05 -11.82 17.14
C PHE A 177 -19.95 -11.68 15.62
N ASN A 178 -20.54 -12.62 14.86
CA ASN A 178 -20.66 -12.50 13.41
C ASN A 178 -21.59 -11.35 13.02
N SER A 179 -22.69 -11.14 13.74
CA SER A 179 -23.66 -10.07 13.45
C SER A 179 -23.11 -8.64 13.65
N LEU A 180 -22.07 -8.50 14.49
CA LEU A 180 -21.41 -7.23 14.78
C LEU A 180 -20.50 -6.79 13.64
N GLY A 181 -19.97 -7.74 12.85
CA GLY A 181 -19.00 -7.49 11.79
C GLY A 181 -17.68 -6.97 12.35
N TRP A 182 -16.67 -7.83 12.43
CA TRP A 182 -15.35 -7.45 12.93
C TRP A 182 -14.72 -6.36 12.06
N THR A 183 -14.31 -5.25 12.70
CA THR A 183 -13.49 -4.23 12.05
C THR A 183 -12.20 -4.86 11.54
N ASN A 184 -11.75 -4.45 10.35
CA ASN A 184 -10.54 -4.98 9.73
C ASN A 184 -9.28 -4.33 10.35
N TYR A 185 -9.08 -4.49 11.66
CA TYR A 185 -7.97 -3.86 12.40
C TYR A 185 -6.61 -4.14 11.77
N LYS A 186 -6.43 -5.35 11.20
CA LYS A 186 -5.16 -5.74 10.58
C LYS A 186 -4.86 -4.94 9.30
N GLY A 187 -5.89 -4.63 8.51
CA GLY A 187 -5.79 -3.78 7.33
C GLY A 187 -5.51 -2.34 7.71
N HIS A 188 -6.43 -1.72 8.47
CA HIS A 188 -6.35 -0.30 8.83
C HIS A 188 -5.06 0.05 9.60
N LEU A 189 -4.65 -0.77 10.58
CA LEU A 189 -3.39 -0.51 11.30
C LEU A 189 -2.15 -0.75 10.43
N GLY A 190 -2.23 -1.66 9.46
CA GLY A 190 -1.14 -1.88 8.52
C GLY A 190 -0.95 -0.67 7.62
N GLU A 191 -2.06 -0.14 7.09
CA GLU A 191 -2.05 1.06 6.28
C GLU A 191 -1.53 2.28 7.06
N LEU A 192 -2.02 2.49 8.29
CA LEU A 192 -1.54 3.57 9.16
C LEU A 192 -0.04 3.43 9.48
N ASP A 193 0.46 2.21 9.78
CA ASP A 193 1.89 1.97 10.01
C ASP A 193 2.74 2.40 8.81
N VAL A 194 2.36 1.96 7.61
CA VAL A 194 3.06 2.36 6.38
C VAL A 194 2.94 3.86 6.15
N LEU A 195 1.74 4.42 6.24
CA LEU A 195 1.45 5.85 6.04
C LEU A 195 2.35 6.73 6.90
N LEU A 196 2.49 6.40 8.20
CA LEU A 196 3.31 7.17 9.12
C LEU A 196 4.80 7.09 8.80
N ARG A 197 5.27 6.02 8.15
CA ARG A 197 6.70 5.80 7.86
C ARG A 197 7.14 6.34 6.51
N LEU A 198 6.25 6.37 5.53
CA LEU A 198 6.60 6.81 4.17
C LEU A 198 6.92 8.31 4.10
N GLU A 199 7.92 8.64 3.28
CA GLU A 199 8.24 10.03 2.94
C GLU A 199 7.32 10.57 1.86
N ASN A 200 7.15 11.90 1.86
CA ASN A 200 6.46 12.63 0.80
C ASN A 200 5.06 12.08 0.49
N LEU A 201 4.32 11.71 1.54
CA LEU A 201 2.92 11.32 1.44
C LEU A 201 2.09 12.44 0.80
N GLN A 202 1.34 12.09 -0.24
CA GLN A 202 0.48 13.00 -0.98
C GLN A 202 -0.99 12.75 -0.68
N ALA A 203 -1.40 11.49 -0.52
CA ALA A 203 -2.79 11.14 -0.28
C ALA A 203 -2.95 9.76 0.37
N GLN A 204 -4.13 9.55 0.96
CA GLN A 204 -4.66 8.26 1.43
C GLN A 204 -6.04 8.07 0.80
N GLY A 205 -6.42 6.84 0.45
CA GLY A 205 -7.74 6.48 -0.05
C GLY A 205 -8.13 7.23 -1.32
N VAL A 206 -7.36 7.03 -2.40
CA VAL A 206 -7.62 7.68 -3.69
C VAL A 206 -8.39 6.74 -4.61
N TYR A 207 -9.53 7.21 -5.11
CA TYR A 207 -10.39 6.43 -6.01
C TYR A 207 -10.11 6.74 -7.47
N LEU A 208 -10.48 5.82 -8.36
CA LEU A 208 -10.52 6.12 -9.79
C LEU A 208 -11.78 6.90 -10.18
N ALA A 209 -12.94 6.56 -9.60
CA ALA A 209 -14.17 7.31 -9.81
C ALA A 209 -14.18 8.60 -9.01
N ARG A 210 -14.93 9.60 -9.50
CA ARG A 210 -15.09 10.89 -8.84
C ARG A 210 -15.72 10.71 -7.47
N ARG A 211 -15.04 11.19 -6.42
CA ARG A 211 -15.54 11.25 -5.05
C ARG A 211 -15.14 12.56 -4.41
N GLU A 212 -15.92 12.98 -3.42
CA GLU A 212 -15.56 14.10 -2.57
C GLU A 212 -14.69 13.57 -1.43
N LEU A 213 -13.44 14.04 -1.39
CA LEU A 213 -12.42 13.67 -0.41
C LEU A 213 -12.10 14.88 0.46
N LEU A 214 -11.99 14.63 1.76
CA LEU A 214 -11.72 15.69 2.75
C LEU A 214 -10.32 16.30 2.61
N ASP A 215 -9.35 15.52 2.14
CA ASP A 215 -7.98 15.98 1.92
C ASP A 215 -7.85 16.66 0.54
N PRO A 216 -7.51 17.95 0.46
CA PRO A 216 -7.33 18.65 -0.82
C PRO A 216 -6.26 18.02 -1.72
N LYS A 217 -5.21 17.42 -1.16
CA LYS A 217 -4.18 16.74 -1.97
C LYS A 217 -4.69 15.42 -2.55
N ALA A 218 -5.48 14.68 -1.77
CA ALA A 218 -6.15 13.48 -2.25
C ALA A 218 -7.21 13.84 -3.31
N GLN A 219 -7.98 14.90 -3.09
CA GLN A 219 -8.97 15.41 -4.04
C GLN A 219 -8.31 15.75 -5.39
N ALA A 220 -7.20 16.47 -5.39
CA ALA A 220 -6.50 16.82 -6.63
C ALA A 220 -6.07 15.59 -7.45
N ILE A 221 -5.65 14.51 -6.78
CA ILE A 221 -5.28 13.25 -7.45
C ILE A 221 -6.54 12.50 -7.91
N ASN A 222 -7.60 12.47 -7.10
CA ASN A 222 -8.87 11.85 -7.48
C ASN A 222 -9.53 12.57 -8.66
N ASP A 223 -9.46 13.90 -8.73
CA ASP A 223 -9.93 14.70 -9.86
C ASP A 223 -9.19 14.34 -11.15
N LEU A 224 -7.86 14.16 -11.08
CA LEU A 224 -7.06 13.71 -12.22
C LEU A 224 -7.49 12.30 -12.68
N PHE A 225 -7.56 11.33 -11.77
CA PHE A 225 -7.95 9.97 -12.12
C PHE A 225 -9.38 9.88 -12.63
N SER A 226 -10.32 10.58 -11.99
CA SER A 226 -11.73 10.55 -12.37
C SER A 226 -11.99 11.19 -13.71
N SER A 227 -11.37 12.34 -14.00
CA SER A 227 -11.46 12.94 -15.33
C SER A 227 -10.87 12.03 -16.42
N LYS A 228 -9.74 11.35 -16.14
CA LYS A 228 -9.17 10.38 -17.08
C LYS A 228 -10.02 9.13 -17.25
N LEU A 229 -10.64 8.64 -16.17
CA LEU A 229 -11.54 7.50 -16.21
C LEU A 229 -12.80 7.85 -17.01
N GLU A 230 -13.43 8.99 -16.74
CA GLU A 230 -14.61 9.50 -17.46
C GLU A 230 -14.33 9.60 -18.97
N GLU A 231 -13.16 10.13 -19.37
CA GLU A 231 -12.70 10.19 -20.76
C GLU A 231 -12.59 8.78 -21.37
N LYS A 232 -11.81 7.89 -20.73
CA LYS A 232 -11.45 6.59 -21.32
C LYS A 232 -12.58 5.58 -21.29
N ILE A 233 -13.41 5.58 -20.25
CA ILE A 233 -14.52 4.63 -20.13
C ILE A 233 -15.64 4.91 -21.14
N ALA A 234 -15.78 6.17 -21.59
CA ALA A 234 -16.71 6.56 -22.63
C ALA A 234 -16.28 6.04 -24.02
N GLU A 235 -14.98 5.83 -24.23
CA GLU A 235 -14.44 5.25 -25.46
C GLU A 235 -14.68 3.73 -25.56
N VAL A 236 -14.98 3.05 -24.45
CA VAL A 236 -15.19 1.59 -24.43
C VAL A 236 -16.64 1.24 -24.72
N THR A 237 -16.87 0.57 -25.85
CA THR A 237 -18.18 0.17 -26.36
C THR A 237 -18.22 -1.32 -26.71
N LEU A 238 -19.42 -1.87 -26.96
CA LEU A 238 -19.55 -3.27 -27.38
C LEU A 238 -18.86 -3.56 -28.72
N GLN A 239 -18.71 -2.54 -29.58
CA GLN A 239 -18.10 -2.68 -30.90
C GLN A 239 -16.58 -2.82 -30.83
N ASN A 240 -15.93 -2.24 -29.83
CA ASN A 240 -14.46 -2.24 -29.71
C ASN A 240 -13.92 -3.04 -28.51
N ILE A 241 -14.81 -3.63 -27.69
CA ILE A 241 -14.43 -4.36 -26.48
C ILE A 241 -13.44 -5.50 -26.74
N GLU A 242 -13.46 -6.15 -27.90
CA GLU A 242 -12.46 -7.20 -28.23
C GLU A 242 -11.02 -6.67 -28.16
N SER A 243 -10.76 -5.49 -28.70
CA SER A 243 -9.44 -4.86 -28.63
C SER A 243 -9.05 -4.52 -27.18
N TYR A 244 -10.02 -4.11 -26.36
CA TYR A 244 -9.77 -3.79 -24.95
C TYR A 244 -9.51 -5.03 -24.09
N LYS A 245 -10.14 -6.18 -24.39
CA LYS A 245 -9.83 -7.46 -23.72
C LYS A 245 -8.41 -7.93 -24.01
N GLU A 246 -7.97 -7.79 -25.25
CA GLU A 246 -6.61 -8.15 -25.66
C GLU A 246 -5.58 -7.22 -25.02
N LYS A 247 -5.86 -5.91 -24.98
CA LYS A 247 -4.93 -4.90 -24.49
C LYS A 247 -4.89 -4.78 -22.97
N TYR A 248 -6.03 -4.99 -22.30
CA TYR A 248 -6.19 -4.86 -20.85
C TYR A 248 -6.97 -6.05 -20.25
N PRO A 249 -6.42 -7.28 -20.34
CA PRO A 249 -7.08 -8.49 -19.88
C PRO A 249 -7.32 -8.55 -18.37
N HIS A 250 -6.56 -7.82 -17.54
CA HIS A 250 -6.80 -7.73 -16.10
C HIS A 250 -7.93 -6.76 -15.73
N ILE A 251 -8.28 -5.80 -16.59
CA ILE A 251 -9.48 -4.95 -16.46
C ILE A 251 -10.71 -5.65 -17.04
N PHE A 252 -10.64 -6.05 -18.31
CA PHE A 252 -11.75 -6.65 -19.06
C PHE A 252 -11.62 -8.17 -19.11
N LYS A 253 -11.76 -8.80 -17.94
CA LYS A 253 -11.52 -10.23 -17.75
C LYS A 253 -12.50 -11.09 -18.55
N VAL A 254 -11.94 -12.05 -19.29
CA VAL A 254 -12.71 -13.06 -20.01
C VAL A 254 -12.83 -14.32 -19.14
N SER A 255 -14.05 -14.86 -19.06
CA SER A 255 -14.30 -16.18 -18.49
C SER A 255 -15.23 -16.97 -19.39
N GLU A 256 -15.23 -18.31 -19.24
CA GLU A 256 -16.11 -19.19 -20.02
C GLU A 256 -17.57 -18.72 -19.95
N ASN A 257 -18.24 -18.70 -21.11
CA ASN A 257 -19.64 -18.35 -21.29
C ASN A 257 -20.03 -16.90 -20.91
N MET A 258 -19.07 -15.98 -20.76
CA MET A 258 -19.39 -14.57 -20.50
C MET A 258 -19.60 -13.78 -21.79
N SER A 259 -20.74 -13.08 -21.89
CA SER A 259 -21.00 -12.20 -23.04
C SER A 259 -20.18 -10.91 -22.97
N ASN A 260 -20.02 -10.25 -24.11
CA ASN A 260 -19.30 -8.98 -24.21
C ASN A 260 -19.92 -7.87 -23.37
N GLU A 261 -21.25 -7.86 -23.27
CA GLU A 261 -22.01 -6.94 -22.42
C GLU A 261 -21.65 -7.12 -20.95
N GLU A 262 -21.55 -8.36 -20.48
CA GLU A 262 -21.21 -8.65 -19.08
C GLU A 262 -19.73 -8.34 -18.80
N ILE A 263 -18.82 -8.64 -19.73
CA ILE A 263 -17.39 -8.27 -19.60
C ILE A 263 -17.26 -6.76 -19.49
N LEU A 264 -17.91 -6.01 -20.38
CA LEU A 264 -17.90 -4.55 -20.36
C LEU A 264 -18.44 -4.02 -19.03
N LYS A 265 -19.61 -4.50 -18.61
CA LYS A 265 -20.23 -4.09 -17.34
C LYS A 265 -19.32 -4.35 -16.14
N ARG A 266 -18.72 -5.54 -16.05
CA ARG A 266 -17.80 -5.89 -14.95
C ARG A 266 -16.53 -5.05 -14.96
N GLY A 267 -15.96 -4.81 -16.14
CA GLY A 267 -14.80 -3.93 -16.28
C GLY A 267 -15.10 -2.51 -15.80
N LYS A 268 -16.25 -1.95 -16.18
CA LYS A 268 -16.69 -0.62 -15.70
C LYS A 268 -16.86 -0.58 -14.18
N VAL A 269 -17.59 -1.54 -13.61
CA VAL A 269 -17.78 -1.63 -12.15
C VAL A 269 -16.45 -1.81 -11.43
N PHE A 270 -15.53 -2.62 -11.96
CA PHE A 270 -14.20 -2.80 -11.40
C PHE A 270 -13.43 -1.47 -11.34
N LEU A 271 -13.39 -0.72 -12.45
CA LEU A 271 -12.73 0.59 -12.48
C LEU A 271 -13.40 1.59 -11.54
N GLU A 272 -14.72 1.66 -11.53
CA GLU A 272 -15.49 2.61 -10.71
C GLU A 272 -15.36 2.35 -9.20
N THR A 273 -15.08 1.11 -8.81
CA THR A 273 -14.91 0.71 -7.41
C THR A 273 -13.46 0.64 -6.95
N LYS A 274 -12.49 0.82 -7.87
CA LYS A 274 -11.07 0.72 -7.52
C LYS A 274 -10.62 1.93 -6.69
N GLU A 275 -9.88 1.60 -5.64
CA GLU A 275 -9.21 2.50 -4.72
C GLU A 275 -7.73 2.11 -4.63
N PHE A 276 -6.88 3.11 -4.39
CA PHE A 276 -5.48 2.96 -4.03
C PHE A 276 -5.26 3.47 -2.61
N ASP A 277 -4.64 2.64 -1.77
CA ASP A 277 -4.49 2.91 -0.34
C ASP A 277 -3.73 4.21 -0.08
N LEU A 278 -2.52 4.35 -0.65
CA LEU A 278 -1.65 5.50 -0.42
C LEU A 278 -1.04 6.01 -1.72
N VAL A 279 -0.77 7.32 -1.78
CA VAL A 279 0.01 7.94 -2.85
C VAL A 279 1.18 8.70 -2.26
N ILE A 280 2.39 8.41 -2.71
CA ILE A 280 3.60 9.14 -2.33
C ILE A 280 4.28 9.74 -3.57
N LYS A 281 5.06 10.81 -3.40
CA LYS A 281 5.85 11.39 -4.49
C LYS A 281 7.31 10.94 -4.38
N LYS A 282 7.82 10.29 -5.42
CA LYS A 282 9.20 9.78 -5.50
C LYS A 282 9.78 10.09 -6.88
N ASN A 283 10.92 10.80 -6.90
CA ASN A 283 11.64 11.15 -8.13
C ASN A 283 10.75 11.81 -9.21
N ASN A 284 9.94 12.80 -8.79
CA ASN A 284 8.97 13.51 -9.63
C ASN A 284 7.80 12.68 -10.22
N LYS A 285 7.72 11.38 -9.93
CA LYS A 285 6.55 10.54 -10.20
C LYS A 285 5.76 10.28 -8.92
N TYR A 286 4.50 9.91 -9.07
CA TYR A 286 3.65 9.41 -7.99
C TYR A 286 3.72 7.88 -7.92
N SER A 287 3.85 7.36 -6.72
CA SER A 287 3.84 5.93 -6.42
C SER A 287 2.51 5.60 -5.77
N LEU A 288 1.75 4.70 -6.40
CA LEU A 288 0.52 4.13 -5.87
C LEU A 288 0.90 2.95 -4.98
N VAL A 289 0.88 3.15 -3.67
CA VAL A 289 1.31 2.15 -2.70
C VAL A 289 0.11 1.39 -2.17
N GLU A 290 0.05 0.09 -2.50
CA GLU A 290 -0.92 -0.84 -1.96
C GLU A 290 -0.30 -1.58 -0.75
N VAL A 291 -0.96 -1.53 0.40
CA VAL A 291 -0.45 -2.07 1.65
C VAL A 291 -0.98 -3.48 1.90
N LYS A 292 -0.06 -4.42 2.17
CA LYS A 292 -0.38 -5.83 2.37
C LYS A 292 0.17 -6.38 3.67
N ASN A 293 -0.75 -6.77 4.55
CA ASN A 293 -0.47 -7.37 5.85
C ASN A 293 -0.84 -8.86 5.85
N TYR A 294 -0.07 -9.69 5.15
CA TYR A 294 -0.27 -11.14 5.13
C TYR A 294 0.09 -11.80 6.48
N LYS A 295 -0.15 -13.11 6.63
CA LYS A 295 0.24 -13.83 7.85
C LYS A 295 1.73 -14.19 7.84
N ASN A 296 2.24 -14.55 6.66
CA ASN A 296 3.61 -14.97 6.43
C ASN A 296 4.26 -14.04 5.40
N PRO A 297 5.60 -14.04 5.30
CA PRO A 297 6.29 -13.37 4.21
C PRO A 297 5.83 -13.88 2.84
N ILE A 298 5.86 -13.00 1.84
CA ILE A 298 5.50 -13.33 0.46
C ILE A 298 6.62 -14.14 -0.20
N GLY A 299 6.29 -15.34 -0.66
CA GLY A 299 7.20 -16.21 -1.41
C GLY A 299 6.81 -16.34 -2.88
N MET A 300 7.57 -17.15 -3.62
CA MET A 300 7.36 -17.38 -5.07
C MET A 300 5.96 -17.87 -5.43
N ARG A 301 5.31 -18.64 -4.54
CA ARG A 301 3.93 -19.12 -4.75
C ARG A 301 2.91 -17.98 -4.76
N ASP A 302 3.16 -16.92 -3.99
CA ASP A 302 2.28 -15.76 -3.91
C ASP A 302 2.60 -14.73 -5.00
N ALA A 303 3.87 -14.70 -5.43
CA ALA A 303 4.38 -13.91 -6.54
C ALA A 303 4.26 -14.64 -7.90
N SER A 304 3.14 -15.32 -8.13
CA SER A 304 2.80 -15.93 -9.42
C SER A 304 1.49 -15.35 -9.95
N GLU A 305 1.30 -15.35 -11.26
CA GLU A 305 -0.01 -15.03 -11.85
C GLU A 305 -1.01 -16.15 -11.50
N GLY A 306 -2.27 -15.78 -11.23
CA GLY A 306 -3.29 -16.73 -10.83
C GLY A 306 -3.79 -17.61 -11.99
N ASN A 307 -4.07 -18.88 -11.72
CA ASN A 307 -4.69 -19.79 -12.70
C ASN A 307 -6.23 -19.62 -12.76
N GLY A 308 -6.72 -18.38 -12.90
CA GLY A 308 -8.14 -18.06 -13.15
C GLY A 308 -9.09 -18.08 -11.94
N HIS A 309 -8.90 -18.96 -10.95
CA HIS A 309 -9.85 -19.08 -9.81
C HIS A 309 -9.42 -18.36 -8.53
N LYS A 310 -8.14 -18.00 -8.38
CA LYS A 310 -7.64 -17.30 -7.19
C LYS A 310 -6.74 -16.15 -7.60
N LYS A 311 -7.23 -14.93 -7.38
CA LYS A 311 -6.48 -13.70 -7.57
C LYS A 311 -5.27 -13.67 -6.64
N THR A 312 -4.07 -13.56 -7.20
CA THR A 312 -2.84 -13.40 -6.43
C THR A 312 -2.57 -11.92 -6.15
N ILE A 313 -1.55 -11.64 -5.34
CA ILE A 313 -1.10 -10.26 -5.16
C ILE A 313 -0.47 -9.72 -6.45
N LEU A 314 0.22 -10.58 -7.23
CA LEU A 314 0.78 -10.17 -8.50
C LEU A 314 -0.33 -9.74 -9.46
N ASP A 315 -1.43 -10.49 -9.56
CA ASP A 315 -2.59 -10.11 -10.38
C ASP A 315 -3.14 -8.72 -10.00
N GLN A 316 -3.21 -8.39 -8.71
CA GLN A 316 -3.66 -7.05 -8.25
C GLN A 316 -2.71 -5.93 -8.69
N GLN A 317 -1.41 -6.20 -8.74
CA GLN A 317 -0.43 -5.21 -9.17
C GLN A 317 -0.40 -5.07 -10.70
N LEU A 318 -0.60 -6.16 -11.44
CA LEU A 318 -0.75 -6.14 -12.90
C LEU A 318 -2.03 -5.39 -13.31
N GLU A 319 -3.13 -5.54 -12.58
CA GLU A 319 -4.32 -4.69 -12.74
C GLU A 319 -3.98 -3.21 -12.59
N THR A 320 -3.16 -2.86 -11.59
CA THR A 320 -2.75 -1.46 -11.38
C THR A 320 -1.94 -0.94 -12.57
N ILE A 321 -1.02 -1.75 -13.10
CA ILE A 321 -0.26 -1.39 -14.32
C ILE A 321 -1.21 -1.15 -15.50
N GLU A 322 -2.15 -2.07 -15.74
CA GLU A 322 -3.11 -1.91 -16.82
C GLU A 322 -4.00 -0.68 -16.64
N ILE A 323 -4.42 -0.38 -15.41
CA ILE A 323 -5.19 0.84 -15.11
C ILE A 323 -4.39 2.08 -15.50
N LEU A 324 -3.11 2.15 -15.12
CA LEU A 324 -2.27 3.30 -15.46
C LEU A 324 -2.12 3.49 -16.98
N HIS A 325 -1.93 2.40 -17.73
CA HIS A 325 -1.89 2.44 -19.20
C HIS A 325 -3.25 2.74 -19.84
N PHE A 326 -4.34 2.20 -19.28
CA PHE A 326 -5.69 2.47 -19.74
C PHE A 326 -6.03 3.96 -19.61
N LEU A 327 -5.64 4.58 -18.50
CA LEU A 327 -5.83 6.00 -18.23
C LEU A 327 -4.83 6.90 -18.95
N GLY A 328 -3.71 6.36 -19.45
CA GLY A 328 -2.64 7.12 -20.12
C GLY A 328 -1.81 7.98 -19.17
N VAL A 329 -1.62 7.52 -17.92
CA VAL A 329 -0.92 8.25 -16.84
C VAL A 329 0.32 7.51 -16.31
N GLU A 330 0.81 6.50 -17.04
CA GLU A 330 1.99 5.68 -16.69
C GLU A 330 3.32 6.47 -16.64
N ASN A 331 3.34 7.64 -17.27
CA ASN A 331 4.49 8.56 -17.22
C ASN A 331 4.50 9.39 -15.93
N GLU A 332 3.39 9.44 -15.21
CA GLU A 332 3.22 10.23 -13.98
C GLU A 332 3.13 9.32 -12.76
N PHE A 333 2.55 8.14 -12.90
CA PHE A 333 2.28 7.19 -11.82
C PHE A 333 2.97 5.84 -12.04
N PHE A 334 3.27 5.14 -10.94
CA PHE A 334 3.76 3.77 -10.97
C PHE A 334 3.28 2.96 -9.78
N PRO A 335 3.11 1.63 -9.91
CA PRO A 335 2.64 0.78 -8.83
C PRO A 335 3.74 0.48 -7.81
N THR A 336 3.34 0.34 -6.56
CA THR A 336 4.20 -0.08 -5.46
C THR A 336 3.39 -0.94 -4.49
N VAL A 337 4.01 -2.00 -3.97
CA VAL A 337 3.39 -2.85 -2.94
C VAL A 337 4.23 -2.82 -1.67
N ALA A 338 3.57 -2.61 -0.53
CA ALA A 338 4.19 -2.59 0.79
C ALA A 338 3.85 -3.87 1.59
N PHE A 339 4.83 -4.75 1.82
CA PHE A 339 4.67 -6.01 2.55
C PHE A 339 5.12 -5.90 4.01
N LEU A 340 4.16 -5.80 4.92
CA LEU A 340 4.40 -5.67 6.36
C LEU A 340 4.94 -6.94 7.04
N ARG A 341 5.01 -8.07 6.32
CA ARG A 341 5.60 -9.33 6.81
C ARG A 341 6.82 -9.76 6.01
N GLY A 342 7.33 -8.89 5.15
CA GLY A 342 8.46 -9.20 4.30
C GLY A 342 8.07 -9.93 3.00
N VAL A 343 9.08 -10.04 2.15
CA VAL A 343 9.05 -10.72 0.84
C VAL A 343 10.40 -11.39 0.62
N THR A 344 10.41 -12.61 0.08
CA THR A 344 11.69 -13.26 -0.25
C THR A 344 12.36 -12.54 -1.42
N PRO A 345 13.69 -12.60 -1.55
CA PRO A 345 14.41 -11.96 -2.66
C PRO A 345 13.91 -12.39 -4.04
N GLU A 346 13.58 -13.67 -4.21
CA GLU A 346 13.12 -14.23 -5.49
C GLU A 346 11.73 -13.70 -5.84
N ALA A 347 10.81 -13.70 -4.86
CA ALA A 347 9.48 -13.16 -5.04
C ALA A 347 9.52 -11.66 -5.37
N ARG A 348 10.38 -10.90 -4.69
CA ARG A 348 10.63 -9.48 -4.97
C ARG A 348 11.07 -9.26 -6.41
N ALA A 349 12.03 -10.05 -6.89
CA ALA A 349 12.52 -9.94 -8.26
C ALA A 349 11.42 -10.14 -9.31
N VAL A 350 10.41 -10.99 -9.03
CA VAL A 350 9.26 -11.16 -9.92
C VAL A 350 8.46 -9.85 -10.03
N PHE A 351 8.10 -9.21 -8.92
CA PHE A 351 7.38 -7.92 -8.96
C PHE A 351 8.20 -6.85 -9.69
N GLU A 352 9.49 -6.75 -9.37
CA GLU A 352 10.39 -5.77 -9.99
C GLU A 352 10.52 -5.97 -11.50
N SER A 353 10.60 -7.22 -11.96
CA SER A 353 10.67 -7.56 -13.39
C SER A 353 9.44 -7.10 -14.18
N LYS A 354 8.30 -6.90 -13.50
CA LYS A 354 7.05 -6.38 -14.08
C LYS A 354 6.93 -4.85 -13.91
N GLY A 355 7.96 -4.18 -13.39
CA GLY A 355 7.94 -2.74 -13.13
C GLY A 355 7.27 -2.33 -11.82
N ILE A 356 7.04 -3.25 -10.89
CA ILE A 356 6.40 -2.97 -9.60
C ILE A 356 7.48 -2.73 -8.54
N SER A 357 7.43 -1.60 -7.85
CA SER A 357 8.34 -1.36 -6.72
C SER A 357 7.85 -2.10 -5.47
N VAL A 358 8.78 -2.65 -4.68
CA VAL A 358 8.44 -3.41 -3.47
C VAL A 358 9.04 -2.76 -2.23
N LEU A 359 8.19 -2.37 -1.28
CA LEU A 359 8.60 -1.99 0.06
C LEU A 359 8.31 -3.17 0.99
N ALA A 360 9.22 -3.56 1.87
CA ALA A 360 8.98 -4.70 2.74
C ALA A 360 9.66 -4.58 4.09
N GLU A 361 9.10 -5.15 5.15
CA GLU A 361 9.87 -5.40 6.37
C GLU A 361 11.05 -6.34 6.08
N VAL A 362 12.16 -6.16 6.79
CA VAL A 362 13.31 -7.07 6.69
C VAL A 362 12.90 -8.41 7.32
N ILE A 363 13.13 -9.51 6.59
CA ILE A 363 12.97 -10.86 7.13
C ILE A 363 14.31 -11.20 7.78
N ASP A 364 14.33 -11.36 9.09
CA ASP A 364 15.50 -11.88 9.83
C ASP A 364 15.71 -13.38 9.60
#